data_AF-L9X697-F1
#
_entry.id   AF-L9X697-F1
#
_cell.length_a   1.000
_cell.length_b   1.000
_cell.length_c   1.000
_cell.angle_alpha   90.00
_cell.angle_beta   90.00
_cell.angle_gamma   90.00
#
_symmetry.space_group_name_H-M   'P 1'
#
loop_
_entity.id
_entity.type
_entity.pdbx_description
1 polymer ?
#
loop_
_entity_poly.entity_id
_entity_poly.type
_entity_poly.pdbx_seq_one_letter_code
_entity_poly.pdbx_strand_id
1 'polypeptide(L)' 'MTTDTRSKTAAVCENCGKAVAARLSEDGEIRPIGSRRGCSCGGTSFRTL' A
#
# COMPACT_ATOMS: atom_id res chain seq x y z
N MET A 1 -17.71 9.58 14.54
CA MET A 1 -17.20 8.88 13.35
C MET A 1 -15.74 9.24 13.24
N THR A 2 -14.82 8.33 13.59
CA THR A 2 -13.38 8.57 13.51
C THR A 2 -13.01 8.49 12.03
N THR A 3 -12.80 9.64 11.39
CA THR A 3 -12.40 9.72 9.99
C THR A 3 -10.96 9.20 9.91
N ASP A 4 -10.78 7.91 9.65
CA ASP A 4 -9.51 7.35 9.18
C ASP A 4 -9.23 8.07 7.85
N THR A 5 -8.49 9.19 7.87
CA THR A 5 -8.01 9.97 6.71
C THR A 5 -6.99 9.18 5.88
N ARG A 6 -7.15 7.85 5.81
CA ARG A 6 -6.37 6.99 4.96
C ARG A 6 -7.00 6.98 3.58
N SER A 7 -6.39 7.72 2.68
CA SER A 7 -6.80 7.72 1.28
C SER A 7 -6.53 6.36 0.65
N LYS A 8 -7.54 5.76 0.00
CA LYS A 8 -7.33 4.54 -0.78
C LYS A 8 -6.56 4.91 -2.03
N THR A 9 -5.48 4.21 -2.30
CA THR A 9 -4.65 4.41 -3.49
C THR A 9 -4.26 3.06 -4.11
N ALA A 10 -3.77 3.09 -5.33
CA ALA A 10 -3.08 1.97 -5.94
C ALA A 10 -1.57 2.14 -5.70
N ALA A 11 -0.90 1.07 -5.29
CA ALA A 11 0.54 1.05 -5.14
C ALA A 11 1.15 -0.10 -5.92
N VAL A 12 2.34 0.11 -6.45
CA VAL A 12 3.11 -0.91 -7.17
C VAL A 12 4.25 -1.36 -6.27
N CYS A 13 4.41 -2.68 -6.14
CA CYS A 13 5.56 -3.26 -5.46
C CYS A 13 6.82 -3.02 -6.30
N GLU A 14 7.84 -2.40 -5.70
CA GLU A 14 9.08 -2.08 -6.42
C GLU A 14 9.92 -3.33 -6.73
N ASN A 15 9.74 -4.43 -6.00
CA ASN A 15 10.46 -5.68 -6.25
C ASN A 15 9.95 -6.47 -7.45
N CYS A 16 8.63 -6.51 -7.68
CA CYS A 16 8.03 -7.39 -8.70
C CYS A 16 7.13 -6.66 -9.70
N GLY A 17 6.92 -5.36 -9.53
CA GLY A 17 6.05 -4.56 -10.40
C GLY A 17 4.55 -4.82 -10.22
N LYS A 18 4.15 -5.61 -9.21
CA LYS A 18 2.73 -5.94 -9.00
C LYS A 18 1.97 -4.75 -8.41
N ALA A 19 0.88 -4.35 -9.08
CA ALA A 19 -0.07 -3.39 -8.55
C ALA A 19 -0.96 -4.03 -7.47
N VAL A 20 -1.15 -3.32 -6.36
CA VAL A 20 -1.99 -3.71 -5.23
C VAL A 20 -2.80 -2.51 -4.74
N ALA A 21 -3.99 -2.76 -4.22
CA ALA A 21 -4.72 -1.72 -3.49
C ALA A 21 -4.00 -1.44 -2.17
N ALA A 22 -3.78 -0.18 -1.84
CA ALA A 22 -3.11 0.26 -0.62
C ALA A 22 -3.85 1.44 0.04
N ARG A 23 -3.54 1.69 1.29
CA ARG A 23 -3.91 2.90 2.01
C ARG A 23 -2.69 3.79 2.11
N LEU A 24 -2.85 5.06 1.77
CA LEU A 24 -1.88 6.10 2.04
C LEU A 24 -2.32 6.83 3.31
N SER A 25 -1.50 6.74 4.36
CA SER A 25 -1.63 7.58 5.55
C SER A 25 -1.15 9.00 5.25
N GLU A 26 -1.60 9.98 6.03
CA GLU A 26 -1.17 11.38 5.88
C GLU A 26 0.36 11.55 6.02
N ASP A 27 1.01 10.67 6.80
CA ASP A 27 2.47 10.63 6.95
C ASP A 27 3.22 10.03 5.74
N GLY A 28 2.50 9.68 4.65
CA GLY A 28 3.07 9.05 3.46
C GLY A 28 3.29 7.55 3.59
N GLU A 29 2.86 6.92 4.68
CA GLU A 29 2.96 5.48 4.87
C GLU A 29 1.99 4.74 3.93
N ILE A 30 2.53 3.82 3.12
CA ILE A 30 1.75 2.98 2.20
C ILE A 30 1.53 1.61 2.83
N ARG A 31 0.27 1.25 3.08
CA ARG A 31 -0.10 -0.08 3.61
C ARG A 31 -1.00 -0.84 2.64
N PRO A 32 -0.58 -2.01 2.12
CA PRO A 32 -1.39 -2.85 1.26
C PRO A 32 -2.71 -3.26 1.94
N ILE A 33 -3.81 -3.11 1.21
CA ILE A 33 -5.14 -3.58 1.61
C ILE A 33 -5.22 -5.06 1.22
N GLY A 34 -5.39 -5.93 2.21
CA GLY A 34 -5.56 -7.38 1.98
C GLY A 34 -4.28 -8.21 2.04
N SER A 35 -3.11 -7.59 2.25
CA SER A 35 -1.87 -8.33 2.53
C SER A 35 -1.13 -7.73 3.72
N ARG A 36 -1.35 -8.33 4.90
CA ARG A 36 -0.74 -7.87 6.16
C ARG A 36 0.78 -8.04 6.21
N ARG A 37 1.36 -8.87 5.33
CA ARG A 37 2.80 -9.20 5.28
C ARG A 37 3.56 -8.57 4.10
N GLY A 38 2.95 -7.66 3.34
CA GLY A 38 3.57 -7.06 2.15
C GLY A 38 3.08 -7.69 0.85
N CYS A 39 3.90 -7.67 -0.21
CA CYS A 39 3.53 -8.16 -1.52
C CYS A 39 3.65 -9.70 -1.57
N SER A 40 2.92 -10.35 -2.47
CA SER A 40 2.98 -11.82 -2.65
C SER A 40 4.37 -12.35 -3.03
N CYS A 41 5.26 -11.49 -3.52
CA CYS A 41 6.65 -11.83 -3.81
C CYS A 41 7.59 -11.73 -2.58
N GLY A 42 7.09 -11.31 -1.42
CA GLY A 42 7.89 -11.01 -0.22
C GLY A 42 8.44 -9.58 -0.16
N GLY A 43 8.19 -8.76 -1.18
CA GLY A 43 8.59 -7.34 -1.19
C GLY A 43 7.78 -6.49 -0.20
N THR A 44 8.46 -5.57 0.47
CA THR A 44 7.87 -4.63 1.45
C THR A 44 7.93 -3.17 0.99
N SER A 45 8.61 -2.90 -0.13
CA SER A 45 8.68 -1.57 -0.75
C SER A 45 7.58 -1.38 -1.78
N PHE A 46 6.87 -0.26 -1.66
CA PHE A 46 5.76 0.11 -2.52
C PHE A 46 5.87 1.57 -2.92
N ARG A 47 5.42 1.88 -4.14
CA ARG A 47 5.29 3.24 -4.65
C ARG A 47 3.84 3.48 -5.07
N THR A 48 3.27 4.62 -4.74
CA THR A 48 1.95 5.02 -5.24
C THR A 48 1.98 5.28 -6.74
N LEU A 49 0.89 4.98 -7.43
CA LEU A 49 0.63 5.44 -8.79
C LEU A 49 0.00 6.83 -8.78
#